data_AF-A0A0C3CSZ7-F1
#
_entry.id   AF-A0A0C3CSZ7-F1
#
_cell.length_a   1.000
_cell.length_b   1.000
_cell.length_c   1.000
_cell.angle_alpha   90.00
_cell.angle_beta   90.00
_cell.angle_gamma   90.00
#
_symmetry.space_group_name_H-M   'P 1'
#
loop_
_entity.id
_entity.type
_entity.pdbx_description
1 polymer ?
#
loop_
_entity_poly.entity_id
_entity_poly.type
_entity_poly.pdbx_seq_one_letter_code
_entity_poly.pdbx_strand_id
1 'polypeptide(L)'
;MYLPEQNLLAWEICLTLFHFFIVGFTCLRLGHRWRTKQMWWDDYSACIPLTVDVIFIILTWLRFRDGVAGIPEMGGFVYSDWFGVALGWTVIWGSRISLSLSIARVFPAKNTCRRFLLGLSIAFFLSYLANLLAAAVPCRTTERAWYSQAFNRKSCIKKLGARVIPLYLTFLLDLRAEILLLVTPLVMLWKVKLPTKERRLILALFASSLITLLTSITFSIIWGLTIDQGDRSVILIAMLGLLQAGLCLLICSLLIITMFFYRFILRKSESDVHSSSSSSAPVTTEESTSNKNETNESSADNSEKSNVHAMSLTSIYDDAFSGISSFPPAPESVRRSEPLPLSYVVGEGEQRESSSQMTPPPWSFSSRSSDN
;
A
#
# COMPACT_ATOMS: atom_id res chain seq x y z
N MET A 1 20.35 -12.94 -26.52
CA MET A 1 20.46 -11.46 -26.58
C MET A 1 21.30 -11.04 -25.40
N TYR A 2 22.38 -10.29 -25.62
CA TYR A 2 23.27 -9.86 -24.53
C TYR A 2 22.74 -8.57 -23.92
N LEU A 3 22.62 -8.51 -22.59
CA LEU A 3 22.18 -7.29 -21.89
C LEU A 3 23.33 -6.25 -21.91
N PRO A 4 23.05 -4.99 -22.27
CA PRO A 4 24.06 -3.93 -22.22
C PRO A 4 24.50 -3.68 -20.78
N GLU A 5 25.73 -3.19 -20.62
CA GLU A 5 26.26 -2.83 -19.30
C GLU A 5 25.39 -1.78 -18.62
N GLN A 6 25.01 -2.05 -17.37
CA GLN A 6 24.14 -1.18 -16.59
C GLN A 6 25.00 -0.23 -15.76
N ASN A 7 24.72 1.08 -15.86
CA ASN A 7 25.33 2.08 -14.99
C ASN A 7 24.67 2.03 -13.60
N LEU A 8 25.25 1.26 -12.68
CA LEU A 8 24.72 1.06 -11.32
C LEU A 8 24.53 2.40 -10.57
N LEU A 9 25.49 3.31 -10.70
CA LEU A 9 25.44 4.63 -10.07
C LEU A 9 24.24 5.46 -10.58
N ALA A 10 23.92 5.36 -11.87
CA ALA A 10 22.77 6.08 -12.44
C ALA A 10 21.45 5.53 -11.86
N TRP A 11 21.32 4.20 -11.77
CA TRP A 11 20.17 3.57 -11.12
C TRP A 11 20.03 3.98 -9.66
N GLU A 12 21.14 4.02 -8.93
CA GLU A 12 21.19 4.45 -7.53
C GLU A 12 20.69 5.88 -7.34
N ILE A 13 21.25 6.83 -8.08
CA ILE A 13 20.85 8.24 -7.97
C ILE A 13 19.39 8.41 -8.38
N CYS A 14 18.96 7.82 -9.50
CA CYS A 14 17.59 7.96 -9.98
C CYS A 14 16.56 7.36 -9.03
N LEU A 15 16.78 6.14 -8.53
CA LEU A 15 15.84 5.47 -7.64
C LEU A 15 15.80 6.11 -6.26
N THR A 16 16.94 6.52 -5.70
CA THR A 16 16.95 7.20 -4.39
C THR A 16 16.19 8.52 -4.44
N LEU A 17 16.39 9.33 -5.48
CA LEU A 17 15.61 10.56 -5.68
C LEU A 17 14.12 10.25 -5.87
N PHE A 18 13.79 9.25 -6.69
CA PHE A 18 12.41 8.84 -6.91
C PHE A 18 11.70 8.43 -5.61
N HIS A 19 12.32 7.56 -4.81
CA HIS A 19 11.77 7.13 -3.52
C HIS A 19 11.73 8.27 -2.49
N PHE A 20 12.68 9.20 -2.51
CA PHE A 20 12.61 10.39 -1.68
C PHE A 20 11.34 11.22 -1.96
N PHE A 21 10.99 11.42 -3.24
CA PHE A 21 9.74 12.08 -3.60
C PHE A 21 8.52 11.27 -3.16
N ILE A 22 8.54 9.95 -3.31
CA ILE A 22 7.45 9.06 -2.89
C ILE A 22 7.19 9.16 -1.39
N VAL A 23 8.26 9.09 -0.59
CA VAL A 23 8.19 9.24 0.87
C VAL A 23 7.63 10.62 1.20
N GLY A 24 8.12 11.68 0.54
CA GLY A 24 7.60 13.05 0.69
C GLY A 24 6.09 13.14 0.42
N PHE A 25 5.62 12.66 -0.74
CA PHE A 25 4.20 12.67 -1.08
C PHE A 25 3.35 11.84 -0.11
N THR A 26 3.84 10.70 0.33
CA THR A 26 3.10 9.83 1.27
C THR A 26 3.03 10.46 2.67
N CYS A 27 4.12 11.08 3.15
CA CYS A 27 4.13 11.86 4.38
C CYS A 27 3.21 13.08 4.29
N LEU A 28 3.16 13.80 3.17
CA LEU A 28 2.22 14.90 2.95
C LEU A 28 0.77 14.42 3.00
N ARG A 29 0.46 13.28 2.37
CA ARG A 29 -0.86 12.62 2.46
C ARG A 29 -1.23 12.34 3.92
N LEU A 30 -0.32 11.69 4.68
CA LEU A 30 -0.56 11.32 6.07
C LEU A 30 -0.69 12.56 6.98
N GLY A 31 0.22 13.52 6.87
CA GLY A 31 0.21 14.76 7.66
C GLY A 31 -1.02 15.61 7.40
N HIS A 32 -1.47 15.69 6.15
CA HIS A 32 -2.73 16.35 5.80
C HIS A 32 -3.93 15.69 6.48
N ARG A 33 -4.00 14.36 6.46
CA ARG A 33 -5.10 13.59 7.07
C ARG A 33 -5.07 13.61 8.59
N TRP A 34 -3.87 13.61 9.16
CA TRP A 34 -3.64 13.84 10.58
C TRP A 34 -4.21 15.19 11.01
N ARG A 35 -3.89 16.26 10.27
CA ARG A 35 -4.35 17.62 10.56
C ARG A 35 -5.87 17.77 10.45
N THR A 36 -6.51 17.04 9.54
CA THR A 36 -7.97 17.05 9.37
C THR A 36 -8.72 16.16 10.37
N LYS A 37 -8.02 15.55 11.35
CA LYS A 37 -8.58 14.63 12.38
C LYS A 37 -9.41 13.49 11.80
N GLN A 38 -9.05 13.08 10.58
CA GLN A 38 -9.82 12.14 9.78
C GLN A 38 -9.09 10.81 9.62
N MET A 39 -8.37 10.39 10.66
CA MET A 39 -7.61 9.13 10.66
C MET A 39 -8.53 7.92 10.70
N TRP A 40 -8.41 7.10 9.67
CA TRP A 40 -9.17 5.85 9.53
C TRP A 40 -8.19 4.68 9.37
N TRP A 41 -8.70 3.45 9.42
CA TRP A 41 -7.92 2.23 9.16
C TRP A 41 -7.12 2.27 7.83
N ASP A 42 -7.60 3.02 6.85
CA ASP A 42 -6.90 3.30 5.59
C ASP A 42 -5.54 3.99 5.78
N ASP A 43 -5.43 4.92 6.75
CA ASP A 43 -4.20 5.68 6.98
C ASP A 43 -3.12 4.80 7.63
N TYR A 44 -3.50 3.94 8.57
CA TYR A 44 -2.60 2.93 9.12
C TYR A 44 -2.13 1.94 8.05
N SER A 45 -3.02 1.57 7.13
CA SER A 45 -2.67 0.69 6.01
C SER A 45 -1.68 1.32 5.02
N ALA A 46 -1.58 2.66 4.96
CA ALA A 46 -0.61 3.38 4.13
C ALA A 46 0.75 3.56 4.82
N CYS A 47 0.79 3.61 6.15
CA CYS A 47 2.04 3.67 6.92
C CYS A 47 2.88 2.40 6.74
N ILE A 48 2.24 1.22 6.72
CA ILE A 48 2.93 -0.07 6.57
C ILE A 48 3.78 -0.13 5.27
N PRO A 49 3.23 0.05 4.06
CA PRO A 49 4.02 0.00 2.84
C PRO A 49 5.05 1.13 2.77
N LEU A 50 4.81 2.30 3.39
CA LEU A 50 5.80 3.38 3.47
C LEU A 50 7.03 2.96 4.30
N THR A 51 6.82 2.43 5.51
CA THR A 51 7.93 1.97 6.36
C THR A 51 8.69 0.83 5.70
N VAL A 52 7.95 -0.11 5.09
CA VAL A 52 8.55 -1.25 4.40
C VAL A 52 9.33 -0.81 3.16
N ASP A 53 8.87 0.20 2.41
CA ASP A 53 9.58 0.77 1.26
C ASP A 53 10.94 1.37 1.66
N VAL A 54 10.99 2.11 2.76
CA VAL A 54 12.26 2.65 3.31
C VAL A 54 13.22 1.53 3.71
N ILE A 55 12.71 0.45 4.34
CA ILE A 55 13.54 -0.71 4.68
C ILE A 55 14.02 -1.40 3.39
N PHE A 56 13.14 -1.55 2.41
CA PHE A 56 13.43 -2.23 1.15
C PHE A 56 14.54 -1.52 0.35
N ILE A 57 14.47 -0.19 0.24
CA ILE A 57 15.51 0.58 -0.45
C ILE A 57 16.87 0.49 0.28
N ILE A 58 16.88 0.62 1.61
CA ILE A 58 18.12 0.53 2.41
C ILE A 58 18.78 -0.84 2.23
N LEU A 59 18.00 -1.92 2.39
CA LEU A 59 18.53 -3.28 2.28
C LEU A 59 18.99 -3.61 0.86
N THR A 60 18.31 -3.07 -0.14
CA THR A 60 18.72 -3.23 -1.55
C THR A 60 20.09 -2.58 -1.79
N TRP A 61 20.30 -1.36 -1.31
CA TRP A 61 21.60 -0.69 -1.47
C TRP A 61 22.71 -1.35 -0.66
N LEU A 62 22.44 -1.77 0.58
CA LEU A 62 23.40 -2.53 1.37
C LEU A 62 23.83 -3.81 0.64
N ARG A 63 22.86 -4.55 0.11
CA ARG A 63 23.11 -5.77 -0.65
C ARG A 63 23.98 -5.52 -1.89
N PHE A 64 23.74 -4.46 -2.65
CA PHE A 64 24.54 -4.16 -3.84
C PHE A 64 25.93 -3.63 -3.49
N ARG A 65 26.06 -2.82 -2.44
CA ARG A 65 27.35 -2.32 -1.99
C ARG A 65 28.27 -3.46 -1.56
N ASP A 66 27.75 -4.38 -0.76
CA ASP A 66 28.54 -5.49 -0.20
C ASP A 66 28.81 -6.57 -1.27
N GLY A 67 27.87 -6.78 -2.21
CA GLY A 67 28.04 -7.69 -3.34
C GLY A 67 29.07 -7.24 -4.38
N VAL A 68 29.28 -5.92 -4.53
CA VAL A 68 30.34 -5.36 -5.40
C VAL A 68 31.71 -5.37 -4.70
N ALA A 69 31.73 -5.26 -3.37
CA ALA A 69 32.96 -5.21 -2.58
C ALA A 69 33.62 -6.60 -2.36
N GLY A 70 33.04 -7.69 -2.86
CA GLY A 70 33.59 -9.04 -2.71
C GLY A 70 33.64 -9.54 -1.26
N ILE A 71 32.89 -8.90 -0.35
CA ILE A 71 32.81 -9.30 1.05
C ILE A 71 32.02 -10.62 1.10
N PRO A 72 32.54 -11.67 1.75
CA PRO A 72 31.89 -12.97 1.79
C PRO A 72 30.45 -12.82 2.28
N GLU A 73 29.54 -13.47 1.54
CA GLU A 73 28.09 -13.46 1.76
C GLU A 73 27.75 -13.26 3.24
N MET A 74 27.24 -12.09 3.62
CA MET A 74 26.72 -11.87 4.97
C MET A 74 25.53 -12.80 5.16
N GLY A 75 25.84 -14.00 5.66
CA GLY A 75 24.94 -15.10 5.98
C GLY A 75 23.85 -14.65 6.93
N GLY A 76 22.71 -14.20 6.41
CA GLY A 76 21.67 -13.58 7.21
C GLY A 76 20.32 -13.57 6.53
N PHE A 77 19.28 -13.88 7.30
CA PHE A 77 17.88 -13.82 6.86
C PHE A 77 17.53 -12.50 6.15
N VAL A 78 18.06 -11.39 6.66
CA VAL A 78 17.84 -10.02 6.16
C VAL A 78 18.38 -9.79 4.74
N TYR A 79 19.45 -10.50 4.34
CA TYR A 79 20.04 -10.37 3.00
C TYR A 79 19.53 -11.42 2.00
N SER A 80 18.60 -12.28 2.43
CA SER A 80 18.05 -13.34 1.58
C SER A 80 17.18 -12.78 0.44
N ASP A 81 17.21 -13.46 -0.72
CA ASP A 81 16.33 -13.16 -1.86
C ASP A 81 14.86 -13.14 -1.47
N TRP A 82 14.45 -14.11 -0.65
CA TRP A 82 13.08 -14.24 -0.21
C TRP A 82 12.65 -13.02 0.59
N PHE A 83 13.50 -12.51 1.49
CA PHE A 83 13.17 -11.34 2.29
C PHE A 83 13.03 -10.09 1.42
N GLY A 84 13.90 -9.89 0.44
CA GLY A 84 13.75 -8.82 -0.56
C GLY A 84 12.44 -8.91 -1.34
N VAL A 85 12.07 -10.10 -1.82
CA VAL A 85 10.79 -10.34 -2.51
C VAL A 85 9.60 -10.07 -1.59
N ALA A 86 9.67 -10.51 -0.32
CA ALA A 86 8.64 -10.28 0.68
C ALA A 86 8.41 -8.79 0.94
N LEU A 87 9.49 -8.00 1.08
CA LEU A 87 9.41 -6.55 1.24
C LEU A 87 8.75 -5.89 0.01
N GLY A 88 9.24 -6.19 -1.20
CA GLY A 88 8.67 -5.64 -2.44
C GLY A 88 7.18 -5.97 -2.61
N TRP A 89 6.78 -7.21 -2.35
CA TRP A 89 5.36 -7.60 -2.38
C TRP A 89 4.53 -6.91 -1.31
N THR A 90 5.08 -6.72 -0.10
CA THR A 90 4.39 -5.99 0.96
C THR A 90 4.11 -4.54 0.54
N VAL A 91 5.06 -3.87 -0.13
CA VAL A 91 4.85 -2.51 -0.66
C VAL A 91 3.76 -2.52 -1.74
N ILE A 92 3.86 -3.41 -2.73
CA ILE A 92 2.90 -3.50 -3.85
C ILE A 92 1.48 -3.83 -3.34
N TRP A 93 1.31 -4.95 -2.64
CA TRP A 93 -0.01 -5.36 -2.15
C TRP A 93 -0.55 -4.41 -1.05
N GLY A 94 0.32 -3.91 -0.17
CA GLY A 94 -0.05 -2.92 0.84
C GLY A 94 -0.59 -1.63 0.21
N SER A 95 0.06 -1.12 -0.84
CA SER A 95 -0.41 0.06 -1.57
C SER A 95 -1.79 -0.15 -2.23
N ARG A 96 -2.06 -1.35 -2.76
CA ARG A 96 -3.37 -1.72 -3.36
C ARG A 96 -4.47 -1.85 -2.32
N ILE A 97 -4.17 -2.43 -1.16
CA ILE A 97 -5.10 -2.50 -0.03
C ILE A 97 -5.46 -1.10 0.43
N SER A 98 -4.46 -0.22 0.61
CA SER A 98 -4.71 1.18 0.95
C SER A 98 -5.52 1.88 -0.14
N LEU A 99 -5.23 1.66 -1.42
CA LEU A 99 -6.02 2.24 -2.51
C LEU A 99 -7.49 1.79 -2.44
N SER A 100 -7.73 0.48 -2.27
CA SER A 100 -9.09 -0.07 -2.15
C SER A 100 -9.85 0.51 -0.95
N LEU A 101 -9.20 0.62 0.22
CA LEU A 101 -9.78 1.23 1.42
C LEU A 101 -10.06 2.73 1.24
N SER A 102 -9.16 3.44 0.55
CA SER A 102 -9.33 4.84 0.18
C SER A 102 -10.56 5.04 -0.72
N ILE A 103 -10.77 4.16 -1.71
CA ILE A 103 -11.97 4.18 -2.57
C ILE A 103 -13.22 3.84 -1.75
N ALA A 104 -13.15 2.84 -0.87
CA ALA A 104 -14.29 2.42 -0.04
C ALA A 104 -14.84 3.56 0.84
N ARG A 105 -13.95 4.46 1.30
CA ARG A 105 -14.29 5.61 2.12
C ARG A 105 -15.07 6.69 1.37
N VAL A 106 -14.92 6.78 0.05
CA VAL A 106 -15.68 7.75 -0.77
C VAL A 106 -17.17 7.45 -0.74
N PHE A 107 -17.55 6.18 -0.52
CA PHE A 107 -18.93 5.75 -0.51
C PHE A 107 -19.56 5.75 0.91
N PRO A 108 -20.84 6.10 1.03
CA PRO A 108 -21.55 6.11 2.32
C PRO A 108 -21.68 4.68 2.89
N ALA A 109 -21.77 4.58 4.22
CA ALA A 109 -21.74 3.32 4.97
C ALA A 109 -22.78 2.28 4.54
N LYS A 110 -23.95 2.73 4.05
CA LYS A 110 -25.06 1.85 3.65
C LYS A 110 -24.97 1.31 2.22
N ASN A 111 -24.01 1.76 1.41
CA ASN A 111 -23.93 1.36 0.01
C ASN A 111 -23.26 -0.02 -0.17
N THR A 112 -23.87 -0.90 -0.96
CA THR A 112 -23.34 -2.23 -1.34
C THR A 112 -21.94 -2.14 -1.94
N CYS A 113 -21.66 -1.07 -2.68
CA CYS A 113 -20.34 -0.75 -3.22
C CYS A 113 -19.24 -0.73 -2.14
N ARG A 114 -19.50 -0.11 -0.98
CA ARG A 114 -18.52 -0.03 0.10
C ARG A 114 -18.22 -1.42 0.67
N ARG A 115 -19.25 -2.26 0.84
CA ARG A 115 -19.07 -3.66 1.30
C ARG A 115 -18.24 -4.46 0.31
N PHE A 116 -18.48 -4.28 -0.99
CA PHE A 116 -17.69 -4.92 -2.04
C PHE A 116 -16.21 -4.49 -1.99
N LEU A 117 -15.91 -3.20 -1.87
CA LEU A 117 -14.54 -2.69 -1.78
C LEU A 117 -13.81 -3.16 -0.51
N LEU A 118 -14.51 -3.25 0.63
CA LEU A 118 -13.95 -3.85 1.84
C LEU A 118 -13.64 -5.35 1.66
N GLY A 119 -14.56 -6.08 1.02
CA GLY A 119 -14.34 -7.48 0.63
C GLY A 119 -13.15 -7.62 -0.32
N LEU A 120 -12.98 -6.69 -1.26
CA LEU A 120 -11.84 -6.64 -2.19
C LEU A 120 -10.52 -6.44 -1.45
N SER A 121 -10.47 -5.53 -0.45
CA SER A 121 -9.29 -5.34 0.39
C SER A 121 -8.90 -6.61 1.16
N ILE A 122 -9.90 -7.34 1.69
CA ILE A 122 -9.66 -8.63 2.36
C ILE A 122 -9.13 -9.66 1.37
N ALA A 123 -9.73 -9.75 0.17
CA ALA A 123 -9.27 -10.66 -0.87
C ALA A 123 -7.84 -10.37 -1.32
N PHE A 124 -7.44 -9.10 -1.40
CA PHE A 124 -6.07 -8.69 -1.68
C PHE A 124 -5.11 -9.08 -0.57
N PHE A 125 -5.49 -8.92 0.70
CA PHE A 125 -4.67 -9.36 1.82
C PHE A 125 -4.47 -10.88 1.84
N LEU A 126 -5.52 -11.66 1.56
CA LEU A 126 -5.41 -13.12 1.46
C LEU A 126 -4.53 -13.54 0.26
N SER A 127 -4.67 -12.85 -0.88
CA SER A 127 -3.84 -13.08 -2.06
C SER A 127 -2.37 -12.77 -1.79
N TYR A 128 -2.09 -11.69 -1.05
CA TYR A 128 -0.75 -11.36 -0.58
C TYR A 128 -0.15 -12.48 0.28
N LEU A 129 -0.90 -12.96 1.29
CA LEU A 129 -0.43 -14.05 2.15
C LEU A 129 -0.19 -15.34 1.37
N ALA A 130 -1.08 -15.68 0.44
CA ALA A 130 -0.93 -16.85 -0.44
C ALA A 130 0.33 -16.75 -1.31
N ASN A 131 0.62 -15.57 -1.88
CA ASN A 131 1.86 -15.34 -2.63
C ASN A 131 3.08 -15.50 -1.74
N LEU A 132 3.11 -14.87 -0.56
CA LEU A 132 4.23 -14.96 0.38
C LEU A 132 4.54 -16.41 0.79
N LEU A 133 3.50 -17.20 1.07
CA LEU A 133 3.62 -18.63 1.35
C LEU A 133 4.11 -19.41 0.13
N ALA A 134 3.57 -19.12 -1.06
CA ALA A 134 3.99 -19.75 -2.30
C ALA A 134 5.47 -19.46 -2.63
N ALA A 135 6.01 -18.31 -2.21
CA ALA A 135 7.43 -18.02 -2.32
C ALA A 135 8.30 -18.78 -1.29
N ALA A 136 7.73 -19.16 -0.13
CA ALA A 136 8.47 -19.83 0.95
C ALA A 136 8.52 -21.37 0.80
N VAL A 137 7.47 -21.99 0.24
CA VAL A 137 7.29 -23.45 0.20
C VAL A 137 8.25 -24.22 -0.74
N PRO A 138 8.58 -23.76 -1.96
CA PRO A 138 9.25 -24.59 -2.97
C PRO A 138 10.66 -25.06 -2.60
N CYS A 139 11.30 -24.46 -1.60
CA CYS A 139 12.71 -24.69 -1.31
C CYS A 139 13.00 -25.23 0.09
N ARG A 140 12.01 -25.89 0.73
CA ARG A 140 12.24 -26.60 1.99
C ARG A 140 13.02 -27.89 1.74
N THR A 141 14.34 -27.82 1.77
CA THR A 141 15.20 -29.02 1.89
C THR A 141 15.37 -29.40 3.35
N THR A 142 15.38 -30.70 3.64
CA THR A 142 15.31 -31.29 5.00
C THR A 142 16.45 -30.87 5.94
N GLU A 143 17.56 -30.34 5.44
CA GLU A 143 18.79 -30.12 6.24
C GLU A 143 19.26 -28.66 6.36
N ARG A 144 18.63 -27.69 5.70
CA ARG A 144 19.00 -26.27 5.82
C ARG A 144 17.78 -25.38 5.95
N ALA A 145 17.89 -24.35 6.77
CA ALA A 145 16.87 -23.32 6.87
C ALA A 145 16.60 -22.74 5.48
N TRP A 146 15.32 -22.55 5.15
CA TRP A 146 14.85 -22.09 3.83
C TRP A 146 15.41 -20.73 3.40
N TYR A 147 16.01 -19.98 4.34
CA TYR A 147 16.62 -18.67 4.15
C TYR A 147 18.17 -18.67 4.12
N SER A 148 18.86 -19.80 4.32
CA SER A 148 20.33 -19.82 4.42
C SER A 148 21.04 -19.76 3.05
N GLN A 149 22.11 -18.99 2.99
CA GLN A 149 22.57 -18.21 1.83
C GLN A 149 23.29 -18.97 0.70
N ALA A 150 23.62 -20.24 0.86
CA ALA A 150 24.07 -21.08 -0.27
C ALA A 150 22.88 -21.56 -1.14
N PHE A 151 21.90 -20.67 -1.30
CA PHE A 151 20.71 -20.88 -2.08
C PHE A 151 21.12 -20.84 -3.54
N ASN A 152 21.52 -22.00 -4.06
CA ASN A 152 21.67 -22.21 -5.48
C ASN A 152 20.23 -22.12 -6.06
N ARG A 153 19.75 -20.89 -6.28
CA ARG A 153 18.45 -20.51 -6.83
C ARG A 153 18.17 -21.38 -8.06
N LYS A 154 19.20 -21.60 -8.87
CA LYS A 154 19.20 -22.50 -10.03
C LYS A 154 18.88 -23.96 -9.68
N SER A 155 19.35 -24.50 -8.55
CA SER A 155 19.10 -25.91 -8.14
C SER A 155 17.73 -26.13 -7.50
N CYS A 156 17.23 -25.21 -6.66
CA CYS A 156 15.85 -25.32 -6.17
C CYS A 156 14.85 -25.19 -7.34
N ILE A 157 15.10 -24.23 -8.21
CA ILE A 157 14.23 -23.94 -9.36
C ILE A 157 14.34 -24.99 -10.47
N LYS A 158 15.48 -25.67 -10.66
CA LYS A 158 15.61 -26.76 -11.65
C LYS A 158 14.97 -28.07 -11.22
N LYS A 159 15.01 -28.41 -9.92
CA LYS A 159 14.44 -29.69 -9.42
C LYS A 159 12.91 -29.69 -9.46
N LEU A 160 12.30 -28.52 -9.36
CA LEU A 160 10.88 -28.33 -9.58
C LEU A 160 10.69 -27.83 -11.01
N GLY A 161 10.33 -28.70 -11.96
CA GLY A 161 9.85 -28.30 -13.30
C GLY A 161 8.69 -27.27 -13.27
N ALA A 162 8.20 -26.93 -12.07
CA ALA A 162 7.26 -25.90 -11.70
C ALA A 162 7.84 -24.47 -11.62
N ARG A 163 8.82 -24.07 -12.44
CA ARG A 163 9.28 -22.67 -12.49
C ARG A 163 8.22 -21.71 -13.06
N VAL A 164 7.43 -22.21 -14.02
CA VAL A 164 6.47 -21.41 -14.76
C VAL A 164 5.15 -21.27 -14.01
N ILE A 165 4.71 -22.31 -13.30
CA ILE A 165 3.36 -22.40 -12.74
C ILE A 165 3.13 -21.36 -11.61
N PRO A 166 3.96 -21.26 -10.56
CA PRO A 166 3.76 -20.28 -9.48
C PRO A 166 3.94 -18.86 -9.99
N LEU A 167 4.90 -18.63 -10.89
CA LEU A 167 5.15 -17.32 -11.49
C LEU A 167 3.96 -16.85 -12.32
N TYR A 168 3.42 -17.73 -13.16
CA TYR A 168 2.21 -17.46 -13.95
C TYR A 168 1.00 -17.22 -13.05
N LEU A 169 0.84 -18.01 -11.98
CA LEU A 169 -0.25 -17.84 -11.03
C LEU A 169 -0.16 -16.49 -10.29
N THR A 170 1.01 -16.12 -9.79
CA THR A 170 1.26 -14.83 -9.15
C THR A 170 0.97 -13.69 -10.13
N PHE A 171 1.45 -13.79 -11.37
CA PHE A 171 1.17 -12.80 -12.41
C PHE A 171 -0.34 -12.66 -12.69
N LEU A 172 -1.07 -13.78 -12.81
CA LEU A 172 -2.51 -13.75 -13.01
C LEU A 172 -3.25 -13.12 -11.84
N LEU A 173 -2.83 -13.39 -10.60
CA LEU A 173 -3.41 -12.77 -9.41
C LEU A 173 -3.13 -11.26 -9.37
N ASP A 174 -1.93 -10.86 -9.76
CA ASP A 174 -1.53 -9.46 -9.88
C ASP A 174 -2.39 -8.72 -10.91
N LEU A 175 -2.50 -9.30 -12.12
CA LEU A 175 -3.31 -8.77 -13.21
C LEU A 175 -4.79 -8.65 -12.82
N ARG A 176 -5.33 -9.69 -12.17
CA ARG A 176 -6.72 -9.67 -11.67
C ARG A 176 -6.94 -8.57 -10.65
N ALA A 177 -6.00 -8.35 -9.73
CA ALA A 177 -6.11 -7.30 -8.73
C ALA A 177 -6.13 -5.90 -9.37
N GLU A 178 -5.25 -5.64 -10.33
CA GLU A 178 -5.22 -4.38 -11.09
C GLU A 178 -6.49 -4.18 -11.91
N ILE A 179 -6.95 -5.21 -12.63
CA ILE A 179 -8.21 -5.13 -13.40
C ILE A 179 -9.40 -4.85 -12.48
N LEU A 180 -9.47 -5.50 -11.32
CA LEU A 180 -10.53 -5.24 -10.34
C LEU A 180 -10.47 -3.79 -9.86
N LEU A 181 -9.30 -3.26 -9.50
CA LEU A 181 -9.14 -1.85 -9.10
C LEU A 181 -9.48 -0.86 -10.21
N LEU A 182 -9.24 -1.22 -11.47
CA LEU A 182 -9.55 -0.40 -12.64
C LEU A 182 -11.04 -0.43 -13.01
N VAL A 183 -11.64 -1.60 -13.04
CA VAL A 183 -13.04 -1.82 -13.46
C VAL A 183 -14.02 -1.35 -12.39
N THR A 184 -13.70 -1.54 -11.12
CA THR A 184 -14.57 -1.19 -9.99
C THR A 184 -15.07 0.27 -10.02
N PRO A 185 -14.21 1.30 -10.07
CA PRO A 185 -14.66 2.68 -10.14
C PRO A 185 -15.37 3.00 -11.47
N LEU A 186 -15.02 2.33 -12.57
CA LEU A 186 -15.67 2.51 -13.87
C LEU A 186 -17.13 2.00 -13.88
N VAL A 187 -17.36 0.81 -13.34
CA VAL A 187 -18.70 0.23 -13.20
C VAL A 187 -19.57 1.10 -12.28
N MET A 188 -18.98 1.65 -11.22
CA MET A 188 -19.67 2.57 -10.32
C MET A 188 -20.10 3.85 -11.03
N LEU A 189 -19.24 4.40 -11.91
CA LEU A 189 -19.59 5.55 -12.73
C LEU A 189 -20.76 5.27 -13.68
N TRP A 190 -20.81 4.07 -14.27
CA TRP A 190 -21.88 3.71 -15.20
C TRP A 190 -23.21 3.46 -14.50
N LYS A 191 -23.19 2.94 -13.29
CA LYS A 191 -24.41 2.61 -12.53
C LYS A 191 -25.03 3.80 -11.81
N VAL A 192 -24.23 4.80 -11.43
CA VAL A 192 -24.71 5.93 -10.63
C VAL A 192 -24.65 7.22 -11.46
N LYS A 193 -25.78 7.94 -11.54
CA LYS A 193 -25.83 9.29 -12.13
C LYS A 193 -25.12 10.29 -11.21
N LEU A 194 -23.80 10.23 -11.20
CA LEU A 194 -22.97 11.06 -10.33
C LEU A 194 -22.81 12.47 -10.93
N PRO A 195 -22.74 13.52 -10.09
CA PRO A 195 -22.40 14.87 -10.52
C PRO A 195 -21.05 14.90 -11.24
N THR A 196 -20.87 15.85 -12.16
CA THR A 196 -19.66 16.02 -12.99
C THR A 196 -18.36 16.08 -12.18
N LYS A 197 -18.45 16.52 -10.92
CA LYS A 197 -17.34 16.62 -9.97
C LYS A 197 -16.79 15.24 -9.57
N GLU A 198 -17.66 14.29 -9.28
CA GLU A 198 -17.29 12.93 -8.88
C GLU A 198 -16.79 12.11 -10.09
N ARG A 199 -17.26 12.44 -11.29
CA ARG A 199 -16.79 11.82 -12.54
C ARG A 199 -15.31 12.08 -12.82
N ARG A 200 -14.79 13.28 -12.50
CA ARG A 200 -13.36 13.61 -12.71
C ARG A 200 -12.45 12.82 -11.78
N LEU A 201 -12.86 12.61 -10.53
CA LEU A 201 -12.14 11.75 -9.60
C LEU A 201 -12.00 10.34 -10.16
N ILE A 202 -13.11 9.76 -10.59
CA ILE A 202 -13.13 8.39 -11.11
C ILE A 202 -12.23 8.26 -12.35
N LEU A 203 -12.20 9.29 -13.21
CA LEU A 203 -11.30 9.32 -14.35
C LEU A 203 -9.81 9.36 -13.94
N ALA A 204 -9.47 10.11 -12.89
CA ALA A 204 -8.11 10.13 -12.34
C ALA A 204 -7.71 8.77 -11.73
N LEU A 205 -8.61 8.11 -10.99
CA LEU A 205 -8.43 6.75 -10.49
C LEU A 205 -8.25 5.73 -11.62
N PHE A 206 -8.99 5.88 -12.72
CA PHE A 206 -8.88 5.02 -13.89
C PHE A 206 -7.52 5.19 -14.58
N ALA A 207 -7.12 6.44 -14.83
CA ALA A 207 -5.85 6.75 -15.48
C ALA A 207 -4.65 6.22 -14.67
N SER A 208 -4.70 6.35 -13.35
CA SER A 208 -3.63 5.87 -12.49
C SER A 208 -3.56 4.34 -12.42
N SER A 209 -4.71 3.66 -12.35
CA SER A 209 -4.78 2.19 -12.37
C SER A 209 -4.34 1.61 -13.72
N LEU A 210 -4.51 2.36 -14.81
CA LEU A 210 -3.99 1.98 -16.13
C LEU A 210 -2.45 2.06 -16.16
N ILE A 211 -1.87 3.09 -15.54
CA ILE A 211 -0.41 3.25 -15.46
C ILE A 211 0.21 2.12 -14.64
N THR A 212 -0.36 1.77 -13.47
CA THR A 212 0.13 0.63 -12.66
C THR A 212 0.04 -0.69 -13.41
N LEU A 213 -1.07 -0.92 -14.13
CA LEU A 213 -1.26 -2.12 -14.95
C LEU A 213 -0.20 -2.24 -16.05
N LEU A 214 0.04 -1.17 -16.82
CA LEU A 214 1.07 -1.16 -17.87
C LEU A 214 2.47 -1.39 -17.31
N THR A 215 2.77 -0.81 -16.14
CA THR A 215 4.06 -0.99 -15.47
C THR A 215 4.23 -2.43 -15.00
N SER A 216 3.20 -3.03 -14.39
CA SER A 216 3.23 -4.44 -13.96
C SER A 216 3.39 -5.41 -15.13
N ILE A 217 2.70 -5.18 -16.25
CA ILE A 217 2.86 -5.98 -17.47
C ILE A 217 4.29 -5.88 -17.99
N THR A 218 4.83 -4.66 -18.08
CA THR A 218 6.20 -4.42 -18.56
C THR A 218 7.22 -5.10 -17.65
N PHE A 219 7.08 -4.95 -16.33
CA PHE A 219 7.93 -5.63 -15.35
C PHE A 219 7.87 -7.14 -15.50
N SER A 220 6.68 -7.72 -15.66
CA SER A 220 6.48 -9.16 -15.79
C SER A 220 7.08 -9.74 -17.07
N ILE A 221 6.95 -9.01 -18.19
CA ILE A 221 7.58 -9.39 -19.46
C ILE A 221 9.10 -9.37 -19.30
N ILE A 222 9.67 -8.29 -18.77
CA ILE A 222 11.12 -8.17 -18.57
C ILE A 222 11.62 -9.25 -17.62
N TRP A 223 10.94 -9.48 -16.51
CA TRP A 223 11.27 -10.54 -15.56
C TRP A 223 11.28 -11.91 -16.26
N GLY A 224 10.23 -12.25 -17.01
CA GLY A 224 10.13 -13.52 -17.72
C GLY A 224 11.25 -13.73 -18.74
N LEU A 225 11.64 -12.67 -19.46
CA LEU A 225 12.70 -12.73 -20.48
C LEU A 225 14.11 -12.79 -19.88
N THR A 226 14.32 -12.22 -18.70
CA THR A 226 15.65 -12.04 -18.10
C THR A 226 16.00 -13.09 -17.06
N ILE A 227 15.03 -13.89 -16.57
CA ILE A 227 15.22 -14.85 -15.48
C ILE A 227 16.32 -15.91 -15.73
N ASP A 228 16.67 -16.17 -16.99
CA ASP A 228 17.69 -17.15 -17.39
C ASP A 228 19.06 -16.54 -17.76
N GLN A 229 19.18 -15.21 -17.73
CA GLN A 229 20.32 -14.50 -18.33
C GLN A 229 21.51 -14.24 -17.37
N GLY A 230 21.60 -14.97 -16.25
CA GLY A 230 22.74 -14.89 -15.31
C GLY A 230 22.71 -13.67 -14.39
N ASP A 231 23.83 -13.35 -13.72
CA ASP A 231 23.86 -12.43 -12.58
C ASP A 231 23.48 -10.98 -12.93
N ARG A 232 23.76 -10.55 -14.17
CA ARG A 232 23.36 -9.22 -14.68
C ARG A 232 21.85 -9.02 -14.70
N SER A 233 21.07 -10.10 -14.88
CA SER A 233 19.61 -10.02 -14.84
C SER A 233 19.08 -9.70 -13.44
N VAL A 234 19.79 -10.12 -12.38
CA VAL A 234 19.35 -9.93 -10.99
C VAL A 234 19.34 -8.46 -10.62
N ILE A 235 20.36 -7.70 -11.04
CA ILE A 235 20.43 -6.24 -10.82
C ILE A 235 19.26 -5.57 -11.50
N LEU A 236 19.06 -5.84 -12.80
CA LEU A 236 17.98 -5.22 -13.59
C LEU A 236 16.60 -5.54 -12.99
N ILE A 237 16.38 -6.80 -12.63
CA ILE A 237 15.15 -7.26 -11.98
C ILE A 237 14.91 -6.52 -10.65
N ALA A 238 15.95 -6.38 -9.82
CA ALA A 238 15.84 -5.70 -8.53
C ALA A 238 15.52 -4.21 -8.72
N MET A 239 16.22 -3.52 -9.63
CA MET A 239 15.98 -2.11 -9.94
C MET A 239 14.57 -1.86 -10.44
N LEU A 240 14.07 -2.70 -11.36
CA LEU A 240 12.69 -2.60 -11.83
C LEU A 240 11.67 -2.96 -10.75
N GLY A 241 12.02 -3.86 -9.83
CA GLY A 241 11.20 -4.19 -8.66
C GLY A 241 11.04 -2.99 -7.72
N LEU A 242 12.13 -2.25 -7.46
CA LEU A 242 12.08 -0.99 -6.71
C LEU A 242 11.22 0.04 -7.44
N LEU A 243 11.43 0.20 -8.74
CA LEU A 243 10.64 1.13 -9.55
C LEU A 243 9.14 0.81 -9.52
N GLN A 244 8.77 -0.47 -9.67
CA GLN A 244 7.39 -0.94 -9.62
C GLN A 244 6.77 -0.68 -8.23
N ALA A 245 7.47 -1.05 -7.15
CA ALA A 245 7.01 -0.84 -5.78
C ALA A 245 6.80 0.66 -5.49
N GLY A 246 7.78 1.48 -5.87
CA GLY A 246 7.71 2.92 -5.73
C GLY A 246 6.57 3.55 -6.53
N LEU A 247 6.35 3.12 -7.79
CA LEU A 247 5.25 3.62 -8.63
C LEU A 247 3.87 3.29 -8.03
N CYS A 248 3.69 2.07 -7.51
CA CYS A 248 2.44 1.69 -6.84
C CYS A 248 2.16 2.57 -5.61
N LEU A 249 3.20 2.82 -4.78
CA LEU A 249 3.07 3.69 -3.60
C LEU A 249 2.83 5.16 -4.00
N LEU A 250 3.53 5.65 -5.02
CA LEU A 250 3.37 6.99 -5.58
C LEU A 250 1.94 7.22 -6.04
N ILE A 251 1.42 6.32 -6.87
CA ILE A 251 0.08 6.42 -7.46
C ILE A 251 -0.98 6.39 -6.35
N CYS A 252 -0.83 5.49 -5.37
CA CYS A 252 -1.72 5.45 -4.21
C CYS A 252 -1.73 6.78 -3.43
N SER A 253 -0.56 7.41 -3.24
CA SER A 253 -0.45 8.70 -2.54
C SER A 253 -0.95 9.89 -3.37
N LEU A 254 -0.66 9.94 -4.68
CA LEU A 254 -1.07 11.01 -5.57
C LEU A 254 -2.59 11.06 -5.77
N LEU A 255 -3.28 9.93 -5.81
CA LEU A 255 -4.74 9.92 -5.97
C LEU A 255 -5.47 10.64 -4.84
N ILE A 256 -4.90 10.62 -3.64
CA ILE A 256 -5.49 11.26 -2.46
C ILE A 256 -5.16 12.75 -2.41
N ILE A 257 -3.94 13.09 -2.82
CA ILE A 257 -3.52 14.48 -2.92
C ILE A 257 -4.32 15.20 -4.02
N THR A 258 -4.45 14.59 -5.20
CA THR A 258 -5.25 15.13 -6.31
C THR A 258 -6.72 15.28 -5.95
N MET A 259 -7.32 14.29 -5.27
CA MET A 259 -8.64 14.37 -4.66
C MET A 259 -8.81 15.60 -3.76
N PHE A 260 -7.82 15.83 -2.90
CA PHE A 260 -7.88 16.92 -1.93
C PHE A 260 -7.74 18.28 -2.59
N PHE A 261 -6.72 18.48 -3.44
CA PHE A 261 -6.53 19.73 -4.18
C PHE A 261 -7.76 20.06 -5.02
N TYR A 262 -8.36 19.05 -5.66
CA TYR A 262 -9.59 19.22 -6.41
C TYR A 262 -10.73 19.77 -5.52
N ARG A 263 -10.94 19.19 -4.33
CA ARG A 263 -11.96 19.67 -3.37
C ARG A 263 -11.65 21.07 -2.86
N PHE A 264 -10.39 21.38 -2.61
CA PHE A 264 -9.95 22.68 -2.09
C PHE A 264 -10.18 23.80 -3.11
N ILE A 265 -9.74 23.61 -4.36
CA ILE A 265 -9.93 24.58 -5.45
C ILE A 265 -11.43 24.81 -5.70
N LEU A 266 -12.21 23.73 -5.68
CA LEU A 266 -13.64 23.82 -5.92
C LEU A 266 -14.39 24.57 -4.78
N ARG A 267 -14.04 24.32 -3.52
CA ARG A 267 -14.66 25.03 -2.38
C ARG A 267 -14.38 26.53 -2.45
N LYS A 268 -13.17 26.92 -2.86
CA LYS A 268 -12.82 28.33 -3.07
C LYS A 268 -13.68 28.97 -4.17
N SER A 269 -13.84 28.29 -5.30
CA SER A 269 -14.67 28.77 -6.41
C SER A 269 -16.14 28.98 -6.04
N GLU A 270 -16.71 28.17 -5.13
CA GLU A 270 -18.10 28.30 -4.69
C GLU A 270 -18.27 29.46 -3.68
N SER A 271 -17.28 29.69 -2.81
CA SER A 271 -17.26 30.84 -1.91
C SER A 271 -17.17 32.18 -2.64
N ASP A 272 -16.50 32.25 -3.80
CA ASP A 272 -16.39 33.46 -4.62
C ASP A 272 -17.70 33.80 -5.36
N VAL A 273 -18.53 32.79 -5.67
CA VAL A 273 -19.83 32.98 -6.35
C VAL A 273 -20.93 33.44 -5.37
N HIS A 274 -20.91 32.96 -4.13
CA HIS A 274 -21.91 33.38 -3.15
C HIS A 274 -21.67 34.79 -2.59
N SER A 275 -20.40 35.21 -2.50
CA SER A 275 -20.03 36.56 -2.07
C SER A 275 -20.32 37.64 -3.12
N SER A 276 -20.42 37.27 -4.40
CA SER A 276 -20.80 38.18 -5.48
C SER A 276 -22.31 38.34 -5.67
N SER A 277 -23.14 37.43 -5.11
CA SER A 277 -24.60 37.49 -5.23
C SER A 277 -25.30 38.24 -4.07
N SER A 278 -24.61 38.49 -2.95
CA SER A 278 -25.16 39.23 -1.79
C SER A 278 -24.98 40.75 -1.86
N SER A 279 -24.38 41.29 -2.94
CA SER A 279 -24.23 42.74 -3.17
C SER A 279 -25.32 43.30 -4.10
N SER A 280 -26.58 42.89 -3.93
CA SER A 280 -27.74 43.61 -4.49
C SER A 280 -28.45 44.32 -3.35
N ALA A 281 -28.28 45.63 -3.27
CA ALA A 281 -28.85 46.50 -2.24
C ALA A 281 -30.39 46.39 -2.16
N PRO A 282 -31.00 46.59 -0.98
CA PRO A 282 -32.44 46.76 -0.87
C PRO A 282 -32.81 48.11 -1.49
N VAL A 283 -33.46 48.07 -2.66
CA VAL A 283 -34.14 49.24 -3.21
C VAL A 283 -35.37 49.49 -2.35
N THR A 284 -35.34 50.60 -1.65
CA THR A 284 -36.43 51.23 -0.92
C THR A 284 -37.67 51.34 -1.82
N THR A 285 -38.81 50.87 -1.35
CA THR A 285 -40.12 51.31 -1.87
C THR A 285 -41.05 51.49 -0.69
N GLU A 286 -41.09 52.72 -0.20
CA GLU A 286 -42.23 53.26 0.52
C GLU A 286 -43.35 53.50 -0.51
N GLU A 287 -44.55 52.96 -0.29
CA GLU A 287 -45.80 53.74 -0.16
C GLU A 287 -47.05 52.87 0.04
N SER A 288 -47.74 53.20 1.15
CA SER A 288 -49.19 53.45 1.28
C SER A 288 -50.25 52.35 1.04
N THR A 289 -50.81 51.91 2.18
CA THR A 289 -52.25 51.90 2.57
C THR A 289 -53.33 51.53 1.54
N SER A 290 -54.12 50.50 1.83
CA SER A 290 -55.57 50.64 2.12
C SER A 290 -56.25 49.29 2.43
N ASN A 291 -57.12 49.30 3.45
CA ASN A 291 -57.97 48.23 3.95
C ASN A 291 -59.05 47.77 2.96
N LYS A 292 -59.47 46.49 3.01
CA LYS A 292 -60.78 46.02 3.57
C LYS A 292 -61.23 44.62 3.07
N ASN A 293 -61.76 43.88 4.04
CA ASN A 293 -62.93 42.97 4.03
C ASN A 293 -62.85 41.54 3.45
N GLU A 294 -63.04 40.59 4.40
CA GLU A 294 -64.08 39.53 4.45
C GLU A 294 -64.56 38.87 3.15
N THR A 295 -64.47 37.53 3.07
CA THR A 295 -65.59 36.60 3.39
C THR A 295 -65.24 35.17 2.91
N ASN A 296 -65.58 34.20 3.76
CA ASN A 296 -65.79 32.76 3.55
C ASN A 296 -65.91 32.25 2.10
N GLU A 297 -65.28 31.11 1.78
CA GLU A 297 -66.03 29.87 1.55
C GLU A 297 -65.13 28.63 1.38
N SER A 298 -65.67 27.54 1.92
CA SER A 298 -65.20 26.16 1.88
C SER A 298 -64.97 25.66 0.44
N SER A 299 -63.85 24.97 0.20
CA SER A 299 -63.85 23.84 -0.74
C SER A 299 -62.71 22.86 -0.46
N ALA A 300 -63.08 21.60 -0.65
CA ALA A 300 -62.41 20.40 -0.23
C ALA A 300 -60.99 20.25 -0.76
N ASP A 301 -60.15 19.84 0.19
CA ASP A 301 -58.79 19.36 0.09
C ASP A 301 -58.76 17.96 -0.54
N ASN A 302 -57.86 17.75 -1.50
CA ASN A 302 -57.11 16.52 -1.79
C ASN A 302 -56.42 16.65 -3.16
N SER A 303 -55.33 17.43 -3.18
CA SER A 303 -54.32 17.36 -4.23
C SER A 303 -52.98 17.04 -3.57
N GLU A 304 -52.70 15.75 -3.45
CA GLU A 304 -51.45 15.16 -2.99
C GLU A 304 -50.30 15.54 -3.95
N LYS A 305 -49.78 16.77 -3.81
CA LYS A 305 -48.52 17.19 -4.43
C LYS A 305 -47.37 16.63 -3.61
N SER A 306 -46.80 15.55 -4.11
CA SER A 306 -45.50 15.03 -3.70
C SER A 306 -44.43 16.11 -3.86
N ASN A 307 -44.13 16.82 -2.77
CA ASN A 307 -42.94 17.65 -2.65
C ASN A 307 -41.73 16.73 -2.53
N VAL A 308 -41.13 16.40 -3.67
CA VAL A 308 -39.80 15.80 -3.74
C VAL A 308 -38.80 16.86 -3.29
N HIS A 309 -38.54 16.91 -1.99
CA HIS A 309 -37.36 17.60 -1.46
C HIS A 309 -36.12 16.91 -2.02
N ALA A 310 -35.43 17.60 -2.94
CA ALA A 310 -34.06 17.27 -3.29
C ALA A 310 -33.22 17.37 -2.01
N MET A 311 -32.90 16.21 -1.45
CA MET A 311 -32.09 16.10 -0.23
C MET A 311 -30.65 16.50 -0.59
N SER A 312 -30.29 17.74 -0.27
CA SER A 312 -28.92 18.24 -0.40
C SER A 312 -28.02 17.47 0.57
N LEU A 313 -26.98 16.84 0.04
CA LEU A 313 -26.07 15.92 0.75
C LEU A 313 -25.18 16.61 1.81
N THR A 314 -25.39 17.90 2.07
CA THR A 314 -24.68 18.67 3.08
C THR A 314 -25.30 18.61 4.48
N SER A 315 -26.59 18.32 4.65
CA SER A 315 -27.23 18.34 5.98
C SER A 315 -27.05 17.06 6.82
N ILE A 316 -26.62 15.95 6.21
CA ILE A 316 -26.44 14.66 6.91
C ILE A 316 -25.18 14.65 7.80
N TYR A 317 -24.26 15.61 7.63
CA TYR A 317 -23.00 15.61 8.38
C TYR A 317 -23.07 16.34 9.73
N ASP A 318 -24.03 17.25 9.93
CA ASP A 318 -24.11 18.05 11.16
C ASP A 318 -24.81 17.31 12.33
N ASP A 319 -25.77 16.43 12.06
CA ASP A 319 -26.47 15.68 13.12
C ASP A 319 -25.67 14.49 13.69
N ALA A 320 -24.56 14.09 13.05
CA ALA A 320 -23.73 13.01 13.55
C ALA A 320 -22.73 13.45 14.64
N PHE A 321 -22.62 14.75 14.94
CA PHE A 321 -21.58 15.31 15.82
C PHE A 321 -22.09 15.80 17.19
N SER A 322 -23.39 15.87 17.42
CA SER A 322 -24.00 16.37 18.66
C SER A 322 -24.35 15.29 19.70
N GLY A 323 -24.15 14.00 19.40
CA GLY A 323 -24.62 12.89 20.24
C GLY A 323 -23.60 12.18 21.13
N ILE A 324 -22.33 12.63 21.24
CA ILE A 324 -21.29 11.94 22.03
C ILE A 324 -20.73 12.86 23.10
N SER A 325 -21.52 13.17 24.13
CA SER A 325 -21.02 13.76 25.38
C SER A 325 -21.81 13.27 26.60
N SER A 326 -21.69 11.99 26.92
CA SER A 326 -22.01 11.49 28.27
C SER A 326 -21.44 10.08 28.47
N PHE A 327 -20.19 9.99 28.93
CA PHE A 327 -19.69 8.77 29.55
C PHE A 327 -20.00 8.82 31.05
N PRO A 328 -20.63 7.78 31.64
CA PRO A 328 -20.78 7.65 33.08
C PRO A 328 -19.45 7.22 33.74
N PRO A 329 -19.24 7.54 35.03
CA PRO A 329 -18.02 7.16 35.74
C PRO A 329 -17.98 5.64 35.99
N ALA A 330 -16.78 5.08 35.93
CA ALA A 330 -16.50 3.66 36.15
C ALA A 330 -16.72 3.27 37.63
N PRO A 331 -17.26 2.07 37.91
CA PRO A 331 -17.33 1.55 39.26
C PRO A 331 -15.99 0.95 39.69
N GLU A 332 -15.68 1.24 40.95
CA GLU A 332 -14.49 0.87 41.70
C GLU A 332 -14.64 -0.52 42.33
N SER A 333 -13.50 -1.22 42.47
CA SER A 333 -13.22 -2.35 43.36
C SER A 333 -13.52 -3.80 42.89
N VAL A 334 -12.54 -4.66 43.23
CA VAL A 334 -12.56 -6.09 43.65
C VAL A 334 -11.32 -6.78 43.04
N ARG A 335 -10.17 -6.77 43.73
CA ARG A 335 -9.70 -7.71 44.79
C ARG A 335 -8.79 -8.81 44.20
N ARG A 336 -7.49 -8.56 44.33
CA ARG A 336 -6.40 -9.43 44.82
C ARG A 336 -6.57 -10.95 44.62
N SER A 337 -5.71 -11.54 43.78
CA SER A 337 -5.29 -12.94 43.89
C SER A 337 -3.78 -13.05 43.62
N GLU A 338 -3.11 -13.77 44.52
CA GLU A 338 -1.67 -13.92 44.69
C GLU A 338 -0.94 -14.64 43.55
N PRO A 339 0.39 -14.48 43.43
CA PRO A 339 1.22 -15.25 42.51
C PRO A 339 1.63 -16.60 43.11
N LEU A 340 1.39 -17.68 42.36
CA LEU A 340 1.97 -19.00 42.61
C LEU A 340 3.40 -19.08 42.03
N PRO A 341 4.34 -19.76 42.70
CA PRO A 341 5.73 -19.87 42.28
C PRO A 341 5.90 -21.02 41.27
N LEU A 342 6.58 -20.77 40.15
CA LEU A 342 7.02 -21.83 39.25
C LEU A 342 8.47 -22.20 39.57
N SER A 343 8.62 -23.38 40.17
CA SER A 343 9.87 -24.06 40.46
C SER A 343 10.50 -24.72 39.23
N TYR A 344 11.79 -24.44 39.03
CA TYR A 344 12.88 -25.39 38.73
C TYR A 344 12.66 -26.52 37.71
N VAL A 345 13.45 -26.53 36.62
CA VAL A 345 14.30 -27.68 36.22
C VAL A 345 15.55 -27.15 35.51
N VAL A 346 16.68 -27.20 36.20
CA VAL A 346 18.03 -27.14 35.64
C VAL A 346 18.39 -28.56 35.21
N GLY A 347 18.65 -28.76 33.92
CA GLY A 347 19.20 -29.99 33.38
C GLY A 347 20.67 -29.79 33.04
N GLU A 348 21.55 -30.28 33.90
CA GLU A 348 22.96 -30.51 33.62
C GLU A 348 23.16 -31.79 32.79
N GLY A 349 24.19 -31.77 31.94
CA GLY A 349 24.94 -32.96 31.54
C GLY A 349 24.50 -33.62 30.23
N GLU A 350 25.31 -33.50 29.18
CA GLU A 350 26.16 -34.63 28.78
C GLU A 350 27.30 -34.16 27.85
N GLN A 351 28.52 -34.30 28.37
CA GLN A 351 29.78 -34.21 27.66
C GLN A 351 29.87 -35.36 26.65
N ARG A 352 30.15 -35.06 25.38
CA ARG A 352 30.74 -36.03 24.46
C ARG A 352 31.93 -35.40 23.76
N GLU A 353 33.10 -35.83 24.21
CA GLU A 353 34.38 -35.71 23.50
C GLU A 353 34.25 -36.30 22.10
N SER A 354 34.67 -35.55 21.09
CA SER A 354 35.19 -36.13 19.86
C SER A 354 36.36 -35.30 19.38
N SER A 355 37.53 -35.77 19.79
CA SER A 355 38.84 -35.44 19.26
C SER A 355 38.89 -35.68 17.75
N SER A 356 39.30 -34.70 16.95
CA SER A 356 39.81 -34.89 15.58
C SER A 356 40.51 -33.62 15.07
N GLN A 357 41.84 -33.65 15.18
CA GLN A 357 42.84 -33.11 14.26
C GLN A 357 42.73 -31.65 13.78
N MET A 358 43.56 -30.83 14.42
CA MET A 358 43.91 -29.46 14.04
C MET A 358 45.02 -29.50 12.99
N THR A 359 44.72 -29.10 11.76
CA THR A 359 45.70 -28.88 10.68
C THR A 359 46.45 -27.55 10.90
N PRO A 360 47.78 -27.49 10.78
CA PRO A 360 48.54 -26.26 10.94
C PRO A 360 48.40 -25.32 9.71
N PRO A 361 48.50 -23.99 9.90
CA PRO A 361 48.37 -22.99 8.84
C PRO A 361 49.59 -22.94 7.90
N PRO A 362 49.42 -22.50 6.63
CA PRO A 362 50.41 -22.72 5.59
C PRO A 362 51.35 -21.53 5.38
N TRP A 363 52.10 -21.07 6.39
CA TRP A 363 53.14 -20.02 6.16
C TRP A 363 54.29 -20.12 7.17
N SER A 364 55.20 -21.08 6.97
CA SER A 364 56.51 -21.09 7.62
C SER A 364 57.61 -21.21 6.56
N PHE A 365 58.13 -20.08 6.10
CA PHE A 365 59.37 -20.06 5.34
C PHE A 365 60.54 -20.11 6.33
N SER A 366 61.13 -21.30 6.46
CA SER A 366 62.47 -21.46 7.02
C SER A 366 63.48 -21.02 5.96
N SER A 367 64.39 -20.16 6.38
CA SER A 367 65.66 -19.89 5.74
C SER A 367 66.46 -21.18 5.58
N ARG A 368 67.02 -21.40 4.38
CA ARG A 368 68.12 -22.34 4.18
C ARG A 368 69.16 -21.68 3.29
N SER A 369 70.29 -21.41 3.91
CA SER A 369 71.58 -21.18 3.28
C SER A 369 72.13 -22.50 2.71
N SER A 370 73.10 -22.33 1.80
CA SER A 370 74.22 -23.23 1.51
C SER A 370 74.17 -24.03 0.20
N ASP A 371 75.20 -23.74 -0.60
CA ASP A 371 76.02 -24.62 -1.46
C ASP A 371 75.53 -24.95 -2.87
N ASN A 372 75.91 -24.11 -3.84
CA ASN A 372 77.00 -24.38 -4.81
C ASN A 372 77.22 -23.20 -5.77
#